data_AF-A0A4U1CXX5-F1
#
_entry.id   AF-A0A4U1CXX5-F1
#
_cell.length_a   1.000
_cell.length_b   1.000
_cell.length_c   1.000
_cell.angle_alpha   90.00
_cell.angle_beta   90.00
_cell.angle_gamma   90.00
#
_symmetry.space_group_name_H-M   'P 1'
#
loop_
_entity.id
_entity.type
_entity.pdbx_description
1 polymer ?
#
loop_
_entity_poly.entity_id
_entity_poly.type
_entity_poly.pdbx_seq_one_letter_code
_entity_poly.pdbx_strand_id
1 'polypeptide(L)'
;MKYFVLYYSTGDCVKGEIYLKGKSKRHMEERIEHYSNGALSTSKNSLITSNLSSAFLREIDLIEYPHLKKTDFAQINEFRSWSTTDIITK
;
A
#
# COMPACT_ATOMS: atom_id res chain seq x y z
N MET A 1 0.84 16.61 0.85
CA MET A 1 0.43 15.22 0.57
C MET A 1 1.23 14.74 -0.61
N LYS A 2 1.85 13.56 -0.52
CA LYS A 2 2.61 12.92 -1.58
C LYS A 2 1.79 11.79 -2.20
N TYR A 3 2.07 11.47 -3.46
CA TYR A 3 1.38 10.45 -4.23
C TYR A 3 2.36 9.34 -4.57
N PHE A 4 1.86 8.11 -4.53
CA PHE A 4 2.67 6.92 -4.69
C PHE A 4 1.93 5.90 -5.55
N VAL A 5 2.70 5.04 -6.19
CA VAL A 5 2.22 3.78 -6.74
C VAL A 5 2.93 2.64 -6.00
N LEU A 6 2.14 1.72 -5.46
CA LEU A 6 2.61 0.48 -4.87
C LEU A 6 2.42 -0.62 -5.89
N TYR A 7 3.52 -1.07 -6.49
CA TYR A 7 3.54 -2.26 -7.31
C TYR A 7 3.69 -3.47 -6.41
N TYR A 8 2.92 -4.52 -6.65
CA TYR A 8 3.01 -5.76 -5.89
C TYR A 8 2.92 -6.97 -6.81
N SER A 9 3.50 -8.07 -6.35
CA SER A 9 3.30 -9.37 -6.96
C SER A 9 2.99 -10.44 -5.92
N THR A 10 2.17 -11.41 -6.30
CA THR A 10 1.88 -12.60 -5.48
C THR A 10 2.71 -13.79 -5.97
N GLY A 11 2.78 -14.85 -5.15
CA GLY A 11 3.43 -16.11 -5.54
C GLY A 11 2.90 -16.72 -6.85
N ASP A 12 1.64 -16.44 -7.20
CA ASP A 12 0.98 -16.95 -8.42
C ASP A 12 1.27 -16.10 -9.67
N CYS A 13 2.35 -15.31 -9.67
CA CYS A 13 2.73 -14.38 -10.75
C CYS A 13 1.70 -13.26 -11.04
N VAL A 14 0.66 -13.09 -10.21
CA VAL A 14 -0.26 -11.96 -10.33
C VAL A 14 0.48 -10.69 -9.98
N LYS A 15 0.44 -9.71 -10.87
CA LYS A 15 0.99 -8.37 -10.65
C LYS A 15 -0.14 -7.37 -10.57
N GLY A 16 0.00 -6.41 -9.67
CA GLY A 16 -0.96 -5.32 -9.56
C GLY A 16 -0.29 -4.04 -9.09
N GLU A 17 -1.09 -2.97 -9.12
CA GLU A 17 -0.70 -1.67 -8.63
C GLU A 17 -1.82 -1.06 -7.79
N ILE A 18 -1.43 -0.29 -6.77
CA ILE A 18 -2.36 0.52 -5.98
C ILE A 18 -1.80 1.94 -5.91
N TYR A 19 -2.64 2.91 -6.25
CA TYR A 19 -2.33 4.32 -6.11
C TYR A 19 -2.61 4.77 -4.66
N LEU A 20 -1.57 5.27 -3.98
CA LEU A 20 -1.63 5.65 -2.58
C LEU A 20 -1.28 7.13 -2.39
N LYS A 21 -1.83 7.74 -1.34
CA LYS A 21 -1.42 9.08 -0.88
C LYS A 21 -1.07 9.07 0.60
N GLY A 22 -0.04 9.84 0.96
CA GLY A 22 0.48 9.86 2.32
C GLY A 22 1.36 11.07 2.64
N LYS A 23 1.92 11.06 3.86
CA LYS A 23 2.75 12.14 4.39
C LYS A 23 4.13 12.20 3.73
N SER A 24 4.83 11.09 3.70
CA SER A 24 6.19 10.95 3.15
C SER A 24 6.44 9.51 2.70
N LYS A 25 7.43 9.31 1.80
CA LYS A 25 7.82 7.98 1.32
C LYS A 25 8.18 7.04 2.47
N ARG A 26 9.07 7.48 3.37
CA ARG A 26 9.49 6.72 4.55
C ARG A 26 8.32 6.26 5.40
N HIS A 27 7.37 7.15 5.70
CA HIS A 27 6.19 6.79 6.48
C HIS A 27 5.35 5.72 5.78
N MET A 28 5.18 5.83 4.46
CA MET A 28 4.43 4.83 3.69
C MET A 28 5.14 3.47 3.66
N GLU A 29 6.45 3.45 3.46
CA GLU A 29 7.26 2.21 3.49
C GLU A 29 7.16 1.53 4.86
N GLU A 30 7.34 2.28 5.96
CA GLU A 30 7.22 1.77 7.33
C GLU A 30 5.83 1.16 7.59
N ARG A 31 4.74 1.75 7.07
CA ARG A 31 3.39 1.17 7.20
C ARG A 31 3.23 -0.10 6.38
N ILE A 32 3.67 -0.10 5.12
CA ILE A 32 3.54 -1.27 4.23
C ILE A 32 4.35 -2.45 4.77
N GLU A 33 5.56 -2.19 5.25
CA GLU A 33 6.43 -3.19 5.88
C GLU A 33 5.81 -3.75 7.16
N HIS A 34 5.27 -2.88 8.02
CA HIS A 34 4.61 -3.30 9.26
C HIS A 34 3.45 -4.26 9.00
N TYR A 35 2.65 -4.01 7.94
CA TYR A 35 1.54 -4.87 7.54
C TYR A 35 1.93 -5.93 6.50
N SER A 36 3.21 -6.29 6.34
CA SER A 36 3.67 -7.21 5.28
C SER A 36 3.16 -8.65 5.40
N ASN A 37 2.75 -9.10 6.59
CA ASN A 37 2.23 -10.44 6.84
C ASN A 37 0.82 -10.40 7.46
N GLY A 38 -0.14 -9.81 6.74
CA GLY A 38 -1.52 -9.69 7.18
C GLY A 38 -2.42 -9.09 6.11
N ALA A 39 -3.01 -7.92 6.39
CA ALA A 39 -3.78 -7.16 5.40
C ALA A 39 -3.54 -5.66 5.50
N LEU A 40 -3.34 -5.03 4.34
CA LEU A 40 -3.27 -3.59 4.17
C LEU A 40 -4.63 -3.07 3.69
N SER A 41 -5.40 -2.47 4.59
CA SER A 41 -6.66 -1.83 4.24
C SER A 41 -6.43 -0.39 3.80
N THR A 42 -7.10 0.02 2.73
CA THR A 42 -7.10 1.39 2.24
C THR A 42 -8.51 1.96 2.23
N SER A 43 -8.64 3.25 1.94
CA SER A 43 -9.94 3.91 1.75
C SER A 43 -10.73 3.43 0.53
N LYS A 44 -10.15 2.59 -0.34
CA LYS A 44 -10.78 2.11 -1.58
C LYS A 44 -10.92 0.60 -1.66
N ASN A 45 -9.96 -0.14 -1.11
CA ASN A 45 -9.88 -1.59 -1.19
C ASN A 45 -9.00 -2.13 -0.06
N SER A 46 -8.84 -3.44 0.01
CA SER A 46 -7.89 -4.10 0.91
C SER A 46 -6.99 -5.01 0.09
N LEU A 47 -5.72 -5.06 0.47
CA LEU A 47 -4.73 -5.98 -0.08
C LEU A 47 -4.38 -6.99 1.01
N ILE A 48 -4.59 -8.28 0.75
CA ILE A 48 -4.01 -9.33 1.58
C ILE A 48 -2.52 -9.33 1.28
N THR A 49 -1.70 -9.09 2.30
CA THR A 49 -0.25 -8.92 2.16
C THR A 49 0.50 -10.21 2.45
N SER A 50 -0.12 -11.14 3.18
CA SER A 50 0.48 -12.43 3.56
C SER A 50 0.82 -13.35 2.37
N ASN A 51 0.29 -13.08 1.17
CA ASN A 51 0.56 -13.84 -0.05
C ASN A 51 1.41 -13.06 -1.07
N LEU A 52 1.92 -11.89 -0.70
CA LEU A 52 2.80 -11.11 -1.56
C LEU A 52 4.19 -11.73 -1.58
N SER A 53 4.73 -11.91 -2.78
CA SER A 53 6.13 -12.30 -2.99
C SER A 53 7.04 -11.07 -3.03
N SER A 54 6.54 -9.92 -3.51
CA SER A 54 7.27 -8.66 -3.51
C SER A 54 6.35 -7.44 -3.53
N ALA A 55 6.81 -6.33 -2.99
CA ALA A 55 6.16 -5.03 -3.09
C ALA A 55 7.21 -3.93 -3.30
N PHE A 56 6.91 -2.95 -4.16
CA PHE A 56 7.79 -1.82 -4.47
C PHE A 56 6.98 -0.52 -4.48
N LEU A 57 7.39 0.44 -3.66
CA LEU A 57 6.74 1.75 -3.56
C LEU A 57 7.55 2.82 -4.31
N ARG A 58 6.88 3.54 -5.21
CA ARG A 58 7.45 4.68 -5.94
C ARG A 58 6.65 5.94 -5.65
N GLU A 59 7.33 7.03 -5.29
CA GLU A 59 6.73 8.38 -5.27
C GLU A 59 6.57 8.88 -6.71
N ILE A 60 5.44 9.51 -7.01
CA ILE A 60 5.12 10.02 -8.35
C ILE A 60 4.65 11.48 -8.28
N ASP A 61 4.91 12.22 -9.37
CA ASP A 61 4.29 13.52 -9.62
C ASP A 61 3.02 13.33 -10.48
N LEU A 62 1.94 14.03 -10.16
CA LEU A 62 0.72 13.99 -10.95
C LEU A 62 0.91 14.53 -12.37
N ILE A 63 1.94 15.37 -12.59
CA ILE A 63 2.31 15.84 -13.93
C ILE A 63 2.72 14.67 -14.84
N GLU A 64 3.38 13.63 -14.28
CA GLU A 64 3.77 12.42 -15.03
C GLU A 64 2.57 11.51 -15.34
N TYR A 65 1.45 11.67 -14.62
CA TYR A 65 0.26 10.83 -14.71
C TYR A 65 -1.01 11.66 -14.93
N PRO A 66 -1.15 12.34 -16.10
CA PRO A 66 -2.24 13.27 -16.36
C PRO A 66 -3.64 12.63 -16.38
N HIS A 67 -3.71 11.30 -16.51
CA HIS A 67 -4.95 10.54 -16.45
C HIS A 67 -5.44 10.28 -15.01
N LEU A 68 -4.59 10.50 -14.00
CA LEU A 68 -4.93 10.27 -12.59
C LEU A 68 -5.38 11.58 -11.92
N LYS A 69 -6.44 11.48 -11.11
CA LYS A 69 -6.96 12.54 -10.25
C LYS A 69 -6.58 12.25 -8.80
N LYS A 70 -6.56 13.28 -7.96
CA LYS A 70 -6.29 13.15 -6.51
C LYS A 70 -7.26 12.19 -5.80
N THR A 71 -8.45 12.00 -6.35
CA THR A 71 -9.47 11.07 -5.87
C THR A 71 -9.14 9.62 -6.16
N ASP A 72 -8.22 9.34 -7.09
CA ASP A 72 -7.83 7.98 -7.47
C ASP A 72 -6.91 7.33 -6.44
N PHE A 73 -6.20 8.17 -5.67
CA PHE A 73 -5.27 7.74 -4.64
C PHE A 73 -5.98 7.42 -3.31
N ALA A 74 -5.76 6.19 -2.84
CA ALA A 74 -6.26 5.71 -1.56
C ALA A 74 -5.33 6.10 -0.41
N GLN A 75 -5.89 6.23 0.79
CA GLN A 75 -5.10 6.39 2.01
C GLN A 75 -5.10 5.07 2.77
N ILE A 76 -3.96 4.69 3.36
CA ILE A 76 -3.88 3.52 4.25
C ILE A 76 -4.76 3.77 5.48
N ASN A 77 -5.58 2.79 5.84
CA ASN A 77 -6.42 2.80 7.03
C ASN A 77 -5.78 1.91 8.11
N GLU A 78 -4.93 2.50 8.94
CA GLU A 78 -4.18 1.80 9.99
C GLU A 78 -5.09 1.11 11.03
N PHE A 79 -6.32 1.59 11.24
CA PHE A 79 -7.27 0.96 12.16
C PHE A 79 -7.89 -0.34 11.62
N ARG A 80 -7.87 -0.52 10.30
CA ARG A 80 -8.40 -1.71 9.60
C ARG A 80 -7.31 -2.57 8.97
N SER A 81 -6.08 -2.07 8.95
CA SER A 81 -4.91 -2.86 8.61
C SER A 81 -4.47 -3.66 9.82
N TRP A 82 -3.87 -4.81 9.57
CA TRP A 82 -3.37 -5.69 10.62
C TRP A 82 -2.22 -6.52 10.10
N SER A 83 -1.31 -6.87 10.99
CA SER A 83 -0.30 -7.89 10.80
C SER A 83 -0.53 -9.04 11.76
N THR A 84 -0.13 -10.25 11.38
CA THR A 84 -0.08 -11.39 12.30
C THR A 84 0.77 -11.11 13.54
N THR A 85 1.78 -10.25 13.43
CA THR A 85 2.55 -9.78 14.59
C THR A 85 1.69 -9.06 15.61
N ASP A 86 0.64 -8.33 15.20
CA ASP A 86 -0.23 -7.56 16.10
C ASP A 86 -1.15 -8.47 16.93
N ILE A 87 -1.34 -9.72 16.49
CA ILE A 87 -2.16 -10.73 17.16
C ILE A 87 -1.38 -11.40 18.28
N ILE A 88 -0.06 -11.57 18.12
CA ILE A 88 0.82 -12.26 19.08
C ILE A 88 1.12 -11.36 20.29
N THR A 89 1.05 -10.04 20.14
CA THR A 89 1.31 -9.05 21.20
C THR A 89 0.09 -8.63 22.01
N LYS A 90 -1.08 -9.25 21.78
CA LYS A 90 -2.31 -9.04 22.56
C LYS A 90 -2.56 -10.18 23.53
#